data_AF-A0A968PB83-F1
#
_entry.id   AF-A0A968PB83-F1
#
_cell.length_a   1.000
_cell.length_b   1.000
_cell.length_c   1.000
_cell.angle_alpha   90.00
_cell.angle_beta   90.00
_cell.angle_gamma   90.00
#
_symmetry.space_group_name_H-M   'P 1'
#
loop_
_entity.id
_entity.type
_entity.pdbx_description
1 polymer ?
#
loop_
_entity_poly.entity_id
_entity_poly.type
_entity_poly.pdbx_seq_one_letter_code
_entity_poly.pdbx_strand_id
1 'polypeptide(L)'
;MNQSLAACEHPQSKMQGYTHLWRSMVLMGLMLLAVAGWFYLRNLWHFGTAFHGNWQAFPAWFPPGVRWPNFYLRWGDFLGHDIDWLMWSSFWDSIYRTFWAGDRGLFVSRWMVQANVLLMLLMLVGWPVMVTLVLGGWISLRSAIHDWGTAPGRLSLLWVLLTCWTLCSLLWFSLVIAAWGSTTARYLLYLVPALAVLWVRGRAGWQGRLRWVGRCADACLCGMVLLVVLVYRFGGWRA
;
A
#
# COMPACT_ATOMS: atom_id res chain seq x y z
N MET A 1 -51.85 5.50 14.43
CA MET A 1 -51.83 5.17 12.98
C MET A 1 -50.79 6.05 12.31
N ASN A 2 -49.61 5.51 11.99
CA ASN A 2 -48.59 6.14 11.12
C ASN A 2 -47.52 5.08 10.77
N GLN A 3 -47.97 3.98 10.16
CA GLN A 3 -47.11 2.96 9.56
C GLN A 3 -47.54 2.81 8.10
N SER A 4 -46.93 3.55 7.17
CA SER A 4 -46.94 3.18 5.72
C SER A 4 -46.16 4.14 4.82
N LEU A 5 -45.19 4.91 5.32
CA LEU A 5 -44.16 5.51 4.45
C LEU A 5 -42.96 4.57 4.35
N ALA A 6 -43.23 3.29 4.07
CA ALA A 6 -42.24 2.40 3.49
C ALA A 6 -41.96 2.97 2.09
N ALA A 7 -40.98 3.85 2.02
CA ALA A 7 -40.50 4.48 0.81
C ALA A 7 -40.29 3.39 -0.24
N CYS A 8 -41.11 3.44 -1.29
CA CYS A 8 -40.90 2.68 -2.51
C CYS A 8 -39.59 3.22 -3.10
N GLU A 9 -38.45 2.67 -2.69
CA GLU A 9 -37.17 2.94 -3.32
C GLU A 9 -37.32 2.56 -4.79
N HIS A 10 -37.46 3.57 -5.65
CA HIS A 10 -37.65 3.38 -7.08
C HIS A 10 -36.60 2.40 -7.63
N PRO A 11 -37.00 1.32 -8.33
CA PRO A 11 -36.06 0.29 -8.82
C PRO A 11 -34.94 0.86 -9.72
N GLN A 12 -35.15 2.04 -10.31
CA GLN A 12 -34.15 2.79 -11.08
C GLN A 12 -32.94 3.25 -10.24
N SER A 13 -33.12 3.62 -8.96
CA SER A 13 -32.00 4.06 -8.11
C SER A 13 -31.07 2.90 -7.73
N LYS A 14 -31.65 1.70 -7.51
CA LYS A 14 -30.88 0.47 -7.27
C LYS A 14 -30.08 0.07 -8.51
N MET A 15 -30.70 0.10 -9.69
CA MET A 15 -30.00 -0.20 -10.95
C MET A 15 -28.84 0.77 -11.23
N GLN A 16 -29.03 2.07 -11.00
CA GLN A 16 -27.94 3.05 -11.14
C GLN A 16 -26.76 2.73 -10.20
N GLY A 17 -27.03 2.39 -8.93
CA GLY A 17 -25.98 1.98 -7.98
C GLY A 17 -25.13 0.79 -8.46
N TYR A 18 -25.77 -0.23 -9.05
CA TYR A 18 -25.04 -1.38 -9.60
C TYR A 18 -24.19 -1.02 -10.82
N THR A 19 -24.67 -0.13 -11.70
CA THR A 19 -23.88 0.30 -12.87
C THR A 19 -22.62 1.09 -12.48
N HIS A 20 -22.69 1.95 -11.45
CA HIS A 20 -21.53 2.68 -10.94
C HIS A 20 -20.52 1.75 -10.25
N LEU A 21 -21.00 0.77 -9.47
CA LEU A 21 -20.15 -0.25 -8.86
C LEU A 21 -19.40 -1.05 -9.92
N TRP A 22 -20.10 -1.55 -10.93
CA TRP A 22 -19.51 -2.32 -12.03
C TRP A 22 -18.45 -1.51 -12.78
N ARG A 23 -18.76 -0.26 -13.17
CA ARG A 23 -17.80 0.63 -13.84
C ARG A 23 -16.54 0.84 -12.99
N SER A 24 -16.70 1.03 -11.67
CA SER A 24 -15.57 1.22 -10.75
C SER A 24 -14.72 -0.04 -10.65
N MET A 25 -15.33 -1.22 -10.58
CA MET A 25 -14.64 -2.51 -10.56
C MET A 25 -13.87 -2.75 -11.87
N VAL A 26 -14.47 -2.46 -13.03
CA VAL A 26 -13.83 -2.60 -14.34
C VAL A 26 -12.65 -1.64 -14.48
N LEU A 27 -12.84 -0.35 -14.16
CA LEU A 27 -11.76 0.63 -14.21
C LEU A 27 -10.61 0.26 -13.27
N MET A 28 -10.92 -0.23 -12.07
CA MET A 28 -9.89 -0.76 -11.16
C MET A 28 -9.16 -1.94 -11.79
N GLY A 29 -9.89 -2.94 -12.33
CA GLY A 29 -9.28 -4.10 -12.98
C GLY A 29 -8.33 -3.68 -14.11
N LEU A 30 -8.72 -2.71 -14.92
CA LEU A 30 -7.89 -2.14 -15.97
C LEU A 30 -6.65 -1.41 -15.41
N MET A 31 -6.80 -0.63 -14.33
CA MET A 31 -5.67 0.03 -13.66
C MET A 31 -4.70 -0.99 -13.07
N LEU A 32 -5.19 -2.07 -12.44
CA LEU A 32 -4.36 -3.14 -11.90
C LEU A 32 -3.58 -3.85 -13.01
N LEU A 33 -4.24 -4.15 -14.14
CA LEU A 33 -3.59 -4.74 -15.30
C LEU A 33 -2.55 -3.80 -15.93
N ALA A 34 -2.84 -2.50 -15.99
CA ALA A 34 -1.90 -1.51 -16.52
C ALA A 34 -0.67 -1.33 -15.61
N VAL A 35 -0.87 -1.26 -14.29
CA VAL A 35 0.19 -0.97 -13.31
C VAL A 35 1.02 -2.22 -12.99
N ALA A 36 0.36 -3.36 -12.75
CA ALA A 36 1.01 -4.58 -12.29
C ALA A 36 1.00 -5.69 -13.37
N GLY A 37 0.01 -5.72 -14.25
CA GLY A 37 -0.14 -6.77 -15.26
C GLY A 37 1.04 -6.89 -16.21
N TRP A 38 1.70 -5.78 -16.57
CA TRP A 38 2.93 -5.83 -17.37
C TRP A 38 4.03 -6.67 -16.70
N PHE A 39 4.24 -6.52 -15.39
CA PHE A 39 5.25 -7.29 -14.67
C PHE A 39 4.96 -8.80 -14.69
N TYR A 40 3.70 -9.17 -14.46
CA TYR A 40 3.29 -10.58 -14.47
C TYR A 40 3.31 -11.19 -15.88
N LEU A 41 2.88 -10.44 -16.90
CA LEU A 41 2.94 -10.85 -18.30
C LEU A 41 4.39 -11.03 -18.77
N ARG A 42 5.27 -10.08 -18.43
CA ARG A 42 6.71 -10.20 -18.69
C ARG A 42 7.27 -11.46 -18.03
N ASN A 43 6.91 -11.73 -16.77
CA ASN A 43 7.39 -12.93 -16.09
C ASN A 43 6.87 -14.22 -16.74
N LEU A 44 5.61 -14.27 -17.15
CA LEU A 44 5.05 -15.40 -17.89
C LEU A 44 5.78 -15.63 -19.23
N TRP A 45 6.04 -14.57 -19.99
CA TRP A 45 6.76 -14.67 -21.26
C TRP A 45 8.18 -15.21 -21.05
N HIS A 46 8.95 -14.61 -20.14
CA HIS A 46 10.37 -14.93 -20.00
C HIS A 46 10.65 -16.19 -19.17
N PHE A 47 9.82 -16.49 -18.17
CA PHE A 47 10.09 -17.55 -17.18
C PHE A 47 9.00 -18.64 -17.15
N GLY A 48 7.99 -18.57 -18.01
CA GLY A 48 6.87 -19.52 -18.04
C GLY A 48 5.96 -19.47 -16.81
N THR A 49 6.21 -18.55 -15.87
CA THR A 49 5.49 -18.45 -14.59
C THR A 49 5.25 -16.98 -14.21
N ALA A 50 4.03 -16.64 -13.76
CA ALA A 50 3.72 -15.27 -13.35
C ALA A 50 4.49 -14.87 -12.08
N PHE A 51 4.72 -15.85 -11.19
CA PHE A 51 5.39 -15.68 -9.91
C PHE A 51 6.82 -16.22 -9.98
N HIS A 52 7.63 -15.65 -10.87
CA HIS A 52 9.05 -15.95 -10.90
C HIS A 52 9.79 -15.09 -9.88
N GLY A 53 10.35 -15.74 -8.87
CA GLY A 53 11.05 -15.10 -7.77
C GLY A 53 12.50 -15.56 -7.68
N ASN A 54 13.42 -14.62 -7.49
CA ASN A 54 14.84 -14.93 -7.36
C ASN A 54 15.17 -15.70 -6.06
N TRP A 55 14.18 -15.90 -5.16
CA TRP A 55 14.34 -16.69 -3.93
C TRP A 55 14.56 -18.18 -4.20
N GLN A 56 14.16 -18.70 -5.36
CA GLN A 56 14.43 -20.09 -5.75
C GLN A 56 15.90 -20.32 -6.12
N ALA A 57 16.59 -19.28 -6.62
CA ALA A 57 17.98 -19.36 -7.07
C ALA A 57 19.00 -19.10 -5.95
N PHE A 58 18.59 -18.48 -4.84
CA PHE A 58 19.47 -18.16 -3.71
C PHE A 58 18.98 -18.73 -2.36
N PRO A 59 18.72 -20.05 -2.24
CA PRO A 59 18.29 -20.66 -0.99
C PRO A 59 19.33 -20.50 0.15
N ALA A 60 20.62 -20.40 -0.20
CA ALA A 60 21.72 -20.31 0.76
C ALA A 60 21.88 -18.94 1.43
N TRP A 61 21.33 -17.87 0.84
CA TRP A 61 21.49 -16.51 1.42
C TRP A 61 20.50 -16.25 2.56
N PHE A 62 19.45 -17.07 2.65
CA PHE A 62 18.26 -16.78 3.44
C PHE A 62 17.70 -18.06 4.07
N PRO A 63 18.32 -18.61 5.13
CA PRO A 63 17.67 -19.67 5.91
C PRO A 63 16.29 -19.18 6.34
N PRO A 64 15.22 -20.01 6.32
CA PRO A 64 13.91 -19.61 6.79
C PRO A 64 14.07 -19.05 8.20
N GLY A 65 13.97 -17.72 8.31
CA GLY A 65 14.28 -17.05 9.56
C GLY A 65 13.17 -17.40 10.53
N VAL A 66 13.51 -18.07 11.63
CA VAL A 66 12.59 -18.18 12.76
C VAL A 66 12.22 -16.75 13.17
N ARG A 67 10.99 -16.34 12.84
CA ARG A 67 10.45 -15.03 13.20
C ARG A 67 9.87 -15.14 14.60
N TRP A 68 10.53 -14.49 15.56
CA TRP A 68 10.02 -14.37 16.92
C TRP A 68 8.77 -13.47 16.93
N PRO A 69 7.82 -13.64 17.86
CA PRO A 69 6.67 -12.74 18.00
C PRO A 69 7.07 -11.25 18.04
N ASN A 70 8.21 -10.96 18.64
CA ASN A 70 8.79 -9.60 18.69
C ASN A 70 8.99 -8.97 17.31
N PHE A 71 9.32 -9.76 16.28
CA PHE A 71 9.46 -9.27 14.90
C PHE A 71 8.15 -8.67 14.36
N TYR A 72 6.99 -9.21 14.75
CA TYR A 72 5.67 -8.73 14.31
C TYR A 72 5.10 -7.62 15.20
N LEU A 73 5.66 -7.42 16.39
CA LEU A 73 5.18 -6.42 17.37
C LEU A 73 6.03 -5.14 17.38
N ARG A 74 7.28 -5.21 16.90
CA ARG A 74 8.18 -4.04 16.83
C ARG A 74 7.81 -3.09 15.71
N TRP A 75 7.99 -1.81 15.99
CA TRP A 75 7.88 -0.69 15.05
C TRP A 75 8.85 0.41 15.46
N GLY A 76 9.38 1.14 14.49
CA GLY A 76 10.26 2.29 14.71
C GLY A 76 11.74 1.98 14.64
N ASP A 77 12.14 0.76 14.26
CA ASP A 77 13.57 0.41 14.12
C ASP A 77 14.26 1.28 13.05
N PHE A 78 13.48 1.83 12.10
CA PHE A 78 13.95 2.74 11.05
C PHE A 78 14.54 4.06 11.56
N LEU A 79 14.32 4.42 12.83
CA LEU A 79 14.88 5.64 13.43
C LEU A 79 16.30 5.47 13.97
N GLY A 80 16.77 4.23 14.14
CA GLY A 80 18.04 3.95 14.80
C GLY A 80 18.93 2.92 14.09
N HIS A 81 18.46 2.32 13.00
CA HIS A 81 19.18 1.29 12.27
C HIS A 81 19.30 1.61 10.80
N ASP A 82 20.25 0.95 10.14
CA ASP A 82 20.33 0.96 8.68
C ASP A 82 19.01 0.46 8.07
N ILE A 83 18.60 1.09 6.97
CA ILE A 83 17.33 0.77 6.29
C ILE A 83 17.35 -0.65 5.74
N ASP A 84 18.52 -1.18 5.39
CA ASP A 84 18.72 -2.58 5.01
C ASP A 84 18.55 -3.57 6.16
N TRP A 85 18.73 -3.12 7.40
CA TRP A 85 18.45 -3.95 8.56
C TRP A 85 16.94 -4.19 8.79
N LEU A 86 16.08 -3.27 8.31
CA LEU A 86 14.64 -3.30 8.60
C LEU A 86 13.93 -4.53 8.05
N MET A 87 14.42 -5.12 6.95
CA MET A 87 13.88 -6.38 6.41
C MET A 87 14.09 -7.57 7.36
N TRP A 88 15.02 -7.44 8.30
CA TRP A 88 15.36 -8.46 9.29
C TRP A 88 14.75 -8.17 10.66
N SER A 89 14.65 -6.91 11.05
CA SER A 89 14.35 -6.53 12.44
C SER A 89 12.86 -6.41 12.77
N SER A 90 12.04 -5.90 11.85
CA SER A 90 10.60 -5.67 12.08
C SER A 90 9.75 -5.94 10.84
N PHE A 91 8.61 -6.58 11.06
CA PHE A 91 7.57 -6.75 10.05
C PHE A 91 7.13 -5.37 9.54
N TRP A 92 6.58 -4.56 10.43
CA TRP A 92 5.97 -3.30 10.04
C TRP A 92 6.96 -2.32 9.40
N ASP A 93 8.18 -2.19 9.94
CA ASP A 93 9.17 -1.23 9.41
C ASP A 93 9.61 -1.58 7.98
N SER A 94 9.61 -2.86 7.61
CA SER A 94 9.93 -3.29 6.25
C SER A 94 8.79 -3.08 5.25
N ILE A 95 7.52 -3.25 5.67
CA ILE A 95 6.38 -2.77 4.85
C ILE A 95 6.46 -1.26 4.67
N TYR A 96 6.78 -0.53 5.73
CA TYR A 96 6.86 0.92 5.69
C TYR A 96 8.00 1.40 4.78
N ARG A 97 9.17 0.80 4.91
CA ARG A 97 10.31 1.02 4.01
C ARG A 97 9.88 0.78 2.55
N THR A 98 9.09 -0.26 2.30
CA THR A 98 8.63 -0.58 0.95
C THR A 98 7.87 0.58 0.31
N PHE A 99 7.05 1.29 1.09
CA PHE A 99 6.29 2.45 0.60
C PHE A 99 7.14 3.68 0.34
N TRP A 100 8.16 3.94 1.17
CA TRP A 100 8.80 5.26 1.21
C TRP A 100 10.29 5.30 0.88
N ALA A 101 11.00 4.18 1.05
CA ALA A 101 12.45 4.09 0.84
C ALA A 101 12.83 3.11 -0.28
N GLY A 102 11.90 2.27 -0.73
CA GLY A 102 12.08 1.38 -1.88
C GLY A 102 13.09 0.24 -1.65
N ASP A 103 13.25 -0.57 -2.70
CA ASP A 103 14.28 -1.62 -2.78
C ASP A 103 15.51 -1.11 -3.54
N ARG A 104 16.71 -1.48 -3.05
CA ARG A 104 18.01 -1.40 -3.76
C ARG A 104 18.22 -0.19 -4.68
N GLY A 105 18.28 1.01 -4.10
CA GLY A 105 18.79 2.19 -4.83
C GLY A 105 17.82 2.85 -5.80
N LEU A 106 16.52 2.53 -5.74
CA LEU A 106 15.50 3.20 -6.56
C LEU A 106 15.38 4.70 -6.28
N PHE A 107 15.65 5.15 -5.06
CA PHE A 107 15.51 6.57 -4.68
C PHE A 107 16.83 7.23 -4.31
N VAL A 108 17.77 6.51 -3.69
CA VAL A 108 19.09 7.04 -3.35
C VAL A 108 20.12 5.92 -3.43
N SER A 109 21.28 6.20 -4.03
CA SER A 109 22.38 5.22 -4.09
C SER A 109 22.85 4.82 -2.69
N ARG A 110 22.91 3.51 -2.43
CA ARG A 110 23.35 2.91 -1.15
C ARG A 110 24.77 3.29 -0.73
N TRP A 111 25.57 3.80 -1.67
CA TRP A 111 26.99 4.09 -1.46
C TRP A 111 27.25 5.48 -0.86
N MET A 112 26.19 6.28 -0.64
CA MET A 112 26.28 7.56 0.04
C MET A 112 25.82 7.39 1.49
N VAL A 113 26.70 7.66 2.47
CA VAL A 113 26.31 7.65 3.91
C VAL A 113 25.16 8.62 4.18
N GLN A 114 25.08 9.73 3.41
CA GLN A 114 23.96 10.67 3.46
C GLN A 114 22.63 10.08 2.97
N ALA A 115 22.65 8.97 2.22
CA ALA A 115 21.46 8.31 1.69
C ALA A 115 20.59 7.74 2.80
N ASN A 116 21.19 7.15 3.83
CA ASN A 116 20.44 6.59 4.96
C ASN A 116 19.68 7.69 5.70
N VAL A 117 20.32 8.82 5.99
CA VAL A 117 19.64 9.97 6.64
C VAL A 117 18.51 10.51 5.77
N LEU A 118 18.75 10.70 4.47
CA LEU A 118 17.71 11.17 3.54
C LEU A 118 16.52 10.21 3.48
N LEU A 119 16.79 8.91 3.39
CA LEU A 119 15.74 7.89 3.35
C LEU A 119 14.99 7.78 4.69
N MET A 120 15.67 7.93 5.84
CA MET A 120 15.01 8.03 7.15
C MET A 120 14.10 9.27 7.22
N LEU A 121 14.55 10.41 6.71
CA LEU A 121 13.74 11.63 6.62
C LEU A 121 12.54 11.44 5.69
N LEU A 122 12.72 10.77 4.55
CA LEU A 122 11.60 10.40 3.67
C LEU A 122 10.62 9.49 4.40
N MET A 123 11.10 8.47 5.11
CA MET A 123 10.25 7.65 5.94
C MET A 123 9.53 8.48 7.00
N LEU A 124 10.16 9.47 7.66
CA LEU A 124 9.45 10.36 8.59
C LEU A 124 8.37 11.22 7.90
N VAL A 125 8.67 11.78 6.72
CA VAL A 125 7.71 12.56 5.91
C VAL A 125 6.56 11.69 5.40
N GLY A 126 6.76 10.38 5.27
CA GLY A 126 5.71 9.41 4.88
C GLY A 126 4.71 9.14 5.99
N TRP A 127 5.01 9.54 7.22
CA TRP A 127 4.19 9.21 8.39
C TRP A 127 2.80 9.85 8.33
N PRO A 128 2.64 11.17 8.07
CA PRO A 128 1.33 11.78 7.82
C PRO A 128 0.54 11.07 6.72
N VAL A 129 1.23 10.53 5.71
CA VAL A 129 0.58 9.81 4.62
C VAL A 129 0.00 8.48 5.11
N MET A 130 0.78 7.71 5.85
CA MET A 130 0.32 6.45 6.46
C MET A 130 -0.82 6.66 7.45
N VAL A 131 -0.75 7.68 8.31
CA VAL A 131 -1.84 7.96 9.26
C VAL A 131 -3.15 8.25 8.49
N THR A 132 -3.06 8.96 7.37
CA THR A 132 -4.21 9.21 6.50
C THR A 132 -4.74 7.93 5.85
N LEU A 133 -3.87 7.04 5.39
CA LEU A 133 -4.26 5.73 4.85
C LEU A 133 -4.95 4.86 5.90
N VAL A 134 -4.41 4.79 7.12
CA VAL A 134 -5.01 4.06 8.25
C VAL A 134 -6.38 4.62 8.60
N LEU A 135 -6.52 5.95 8.66
CA LEU A 135 -7.81 6.61 8.87
C LEU A 135 -8.82 6.26 7.75
N GLY A 136 -8.37 6.23 6.50
CA GLY A 136 -9.19 5.80 5.37
C GLY A 136 -9.64 4.35 5.45
N GLY A 137 -8.77 3.46 5.91
CA GLY A 137 -9.08 2.06 6.22
C GLY A 137 -10.15 1.96 7.32
N TRP A 138 -9.98 2.70 8.40
CA TRP A 138 -10.94 2.75 9.51
C TRP A 138 -12.32 3.27 9.07
N ILE A 139 -12.36 4.37 8.30
CA ILE A 139 -13.62 4.91 7.74
C ILE A 139 -14.29 3.88 6.83
N SER A 140 -13.50 3.16 6.02
CA SER A 140 -14.01 2.11 5.14
C SER A 140 -14.57 0.93 5.92
N LEU A 141 -13.90 0.49 6.98
CA LEU A 141 -14.39 -0.55 7.87
C LEU A 141 -15.70 -0.15 8.55
N ARG A 142 -15.77 1.06 9.09
CA ARG A 142 -16.98 1.57 9.74
C ARG A 142 -18.16 1.65 8.77
N SER A 143 -17.94 2.14 7.55
CA SER A 143 -18.98 2.17 6.51
C SER A 143 -19.38 0.77 6.04
N ALA A 144 -18.43 -0.17 5.96
CA ALA A 144 -18.75 -1.56 5.64
C ALA A 144 -19.66 -2.22 6.69
N ILE A 145 -19.42 -1.93 7.97
CA ILE A 145 -20.22 -2.47 9.09
C ILE A 145 -21.59 -1.79 9.17
N HIS A 146 -21.62 -0.45 9.12
CA HIS A 146 -22.85 0.32 9.34
C HIS A 146 -23.78 0.32 8.12
N ASP A 147 -23.22 0.32 6.91
CA ASP A 147 -23.97 0.50 5.65
C ASP A 147 -23.97 -0.77 4.78
N TRP A 148 -23.74 -1.96 5.38
CA TRP A 148 -23.56 -3.26 4.70
C TRP A 148 -24.60 -3.57 3.59
N GLY A 149 -25.84 -3.11 3.75
CA GLY A 149 -26.92 -3.32 2.78
C GLY A 149 -26.85 -2.45 1.53
N THR A 150 -26.10 -1.35 1.56
CA THR A 150 -26.05 -0.33 0.50
C THR A 150 -24.89 -0.56 -0.47
N ALA A 151 -25.00 -0.08 -1.70
CA ALA A 151 -23.90 -0.17 -2.67
C ALA A 151 -22.58 0.47 -2.17
N PRO A 152 -22.58 1.65 -1.52
CA PRO A 152 -21.37 2.22 -0.91
C PRO A 152 -20.75 1.34 0.18
N GLY A 153 -21.57 0.75 1.06
CA GLY A 153 -21.09 -0.15 2.12
C GLY A 153 -20.46 -1.43 1.56
N ARG A 154 -21.05 -2.02 0.52
CA ARG A 154 -20.47 -3.19 -0.18
C ARG A 154 -19.13 -2.86 -0.85
N LEU A 155 -19.00 -1.68 -1.44
CA LEU A 155 -17.73 -1.23 -2.00
C LEU A 155 -16.68 -1.01 -0.89
N SER A 156 -17.08 -0.39 0.23
CA SER A 156 -16.21 -0.24 1.41
C SER A 156 -15.71 -1.59 1.93
N LEU A 157 -16.59 -2.58 1.99
CA LEU A 157 -16.24 -3.95 2.38
C LEU A 157 -15.20 -4.56 1.44
N LEU A 158 -15.39 -4.43 0.12
CA LEU A 158 -14.43 -4.96 -0.86
C LEU A 158 -13.02 -4.43 -0.59
N TRP A 159 -12.87 -3.13 -0.31
CA TRP A 159 -11.57 -2.52 -0.02
C TRP A 159 -10.94 -3.04 1.28
N VAL A 160 -11.75 -3.22 2.32
CA VAL A 160 -11.31 -3.81 3.58
C VAL A 160 -10.84 -5.24 3.35
N LEU A 161 -11.63 -6.06 2.64
CA LEU A 161 -11.28 -7.45 2.35
C LEU A 161 -10.01 -7.55 1.49
N LEU A 162 -9.84 -6.71 0.48
CA LEU A 162 -8.62 -6.66 -0.34
C LEU A 162 -7.39 -6.26 0.50
N THR A 163 -7.55 -5.30 1.41
CA THR A 163 -6.48 -4.87 2.32
C THR A 163 -6.11 -6.00 3.29
N CYS A 164 -7.11 -6.64 3.92
CA CYS A 164 -6.89 -7.79 4.81
C CYS A 164 -6.25 -8.96 4.07
N TRP A 165 -6.75 -9.32 2.89
CA TRP A 165 -6.18 -10.37 2.04
C TRP A 165 -4.70 -10.10 1.75
N THR A 166 -4.36 -8.85 1.46
CA THR A 166 -2.98 -8.46 1.19
C THR A 166 -2.12 -8.56 2.44
N LEU A 167 -2.58 -8.05 3.59
CA LEU A 167 -1.85 -8.18 4.85
C LEU A 167 -1.63 -9.65 5.23
N CYS A 168 -2.64 -10.50 5.07
CA CYS A 168 -2.52 -11.96 5.28
C CYS A 168 -1.50 -12.58 4.32
N SER A 169 -1.52 -12.17 3.04
CA SER A 169 -0.56 -12.64 2.03
C SER A 169 0.87 -12.22 2.39
N LEU A 170 1.08 -11.00 2.89
CA LEU A 170 2.37 -10.50 3.34
C LEU A 170 2.86 -11.20 4.61
N LEU A 171 1.96 -11.45 5.56
CA LEU A 171 2.27 -12.22 6.77
C LEU A 171 2.70 -13.64 6.39
N TRP A 172 1.91 -14.32 5.54
CA TRP A 172 2.27 -15.64 5.02
C TRP A 172 3.62 -15.61 4.30
N PHE A 173 3.85 -14.64 3.42
CA PHE A 173 5.11 -14.51 2.69
C PHE A 173 6.31 -14.28 3.63
N SER A 174 6.12 -13.51 4.70
CA SER A 174 7.16 -13.28 5.72
C SER A 174 7.56 -14.53 6.51
N LEU A 175 6.66 -15.52 6.58
CA LEU A 175 6.91 -16.81 7.23
C LEU A 175 7.61 -17.79 6.27
N VAL A 176 7.34 -17.69 4.97
CA VAL A 176 7.91 -18.59 3.95
C VAL A 176 9.29 -18.10 3.48
N ILE A 177 9.52 -16.79 3.40
CA ILE A 177 10.73 -16.21 2.82
C ILE A 177 11.47 -15.37 3.85
N ALA A 178 12.75 -15.68 4.07
CA ALA A 178 13.56 -14.93 5.03
C ALA A 178 13.80 -13.47 4.58
N ALA A 179 14.11 -13.24 3.30
CA ALA A 179 14.36 -11.91 2.73
C ALA A 179 13.09 -11.20 2.26
N TRP A 180 12.07 -11.15 3.11
CA TRP A 180 10.75 -10.66 2.71
C TRP A 180 10.72 -9.15 2.37
N GLY A 181 11.62 -8.33 2.91
CA GLY A 181 11.59 -6.86 2.72
C GLY A 181 12.21 -6.31 1.44
N SER A 182 12.99 -7.09 0.69
CA SER A 182 13.57 -6.63 -0.61
C SER A 182 12.67 -6.91 -1.80
N THR A 183 11.74 -7.85 -1.65
CA THR A 183 10.86 -8.30 -2.74
C THR A 183 9.53 -7.56 -2.78
N THR A 184 9.14 -6.91 -1.69
CA THR A 184 7.80 -6.36 -1.44
C THR A 184 7.40 -5.23 -2.38
N ALA A 185 8.29 -4.32 -2.80
CA ALA A 185 7.88 -3.13 -3.56
C ALA A 185 7.17 -3.45 -4.89
N ARG A 186 7.67 -4.45 -5.61
CA ARG A 186 7.08 -4.88 -6.90
C ARG A 186 5.77 -5.63 -6.69
N TYR A 187 5.67 -6.38 -5.60
CA TYR A 187 4.45 -7.11 -5.26
C TYR A 187 3.37 -6.21 -4.69
N LEU A 188 3.66 -5.03 -4.15
CA LEU A 188 2.63 -4.10 -3.66
C LEU A 188 2.05 -3.18 -4.75
N LEU A 189 2.52 -3.25 -6.00
CA LEU A 189 2.00 -2.40 -7.08
C LEU A 189 0.50 -2.60 -7.34
N TYR A 190 -0.02 -3.81 -7.14
CA TYR A 190 -1.46 -4.06 -7.24
C TYR A 190 -2.27 -3.37 -6.13
N LEU A 191 -1.64 -2.90 -5.04
CA LEU A 191 -2.34 -2.17 -4.00
C LEU A 191 -2.57 -0.70 -4.36
N VAL A 192 -1.88 -0.16 -5.37
CA VAL A 192 -1.94 1.28 -5.67
C VAL A 192 -3.37 1.80 -5.81
N PRO A 193 -4.29 1.14 -6.54
CA PRO A 193 -5.68 1.60 -6.62
C PRO A 193 -6.42 1.55 -5.28
N ALA A 194 -6.20 0.51 -4.48
CA ALA A 194 -6.81 0.39 -3.16
C ALA A 194 -6.31 1.49 -2.21
N LEU A 195 -4.99 1.73 -2.19
CA LEU A 195 -4.36 2.77 -1.39
C LEU A 195 -4.83 4.17 -1.81
N ALA A 196 -5.05 4.42 -3.11
CA ALA A 196 -5.61 5.67 -3.59
C ALA A 196 -7.03 5.92 -3.04
N VAL A 197 -7.88 4.88 -2.99
CA VAL A 197 -9.22 4.99 -2.41
C VAL A 197 -9.16 5.23 -0.90
N LEU A 198 -8.30 4.50 -0.19
CA LEU A 198 -8.09 4.70 1.25
C LEU A 198 -7.57 6.11 1.53
N TRP A 199 -6.62 6.60 0.72
CA TRP A 199 -6.10 7.96 0.82
C TRP A 199 -7.21 9.00 0.69
N VAL A 200 -8.03 8.93 -0.36
CA VAL A 200 -9.13 9.89 -0.58
C VAL A 200 -10.12 9.89 0.58
N ARG A 201 -10.47 8.71 1.10
CA ARG A 201 -11.40 8.58 2.24
C ARG A 201 -10.80 9.12 3.54
N GLY A 202 -9.54 8.79 3.83
CA GLY A 202 -8.82 9.32 4.97
C GLY A 202 -8.71 10.84 4.89
N ARG A 203 -8.40 11.34 3.68
CA ARG A 203 -8.27 12.77 3.41
C ARG A 203 -9.58 13.52 3.62
N ALA A 204 -10.71 12.94 3.20
CA ALA A 204 -12.05 13.46 3.46
C ALA A 204 -12.35 13.48 4.97
N GLY A 205 -11.91 12.46 5.72
CA GLY A 205 -12.00 12.44 7.19
C GLY A 205 -11.34 13.65 7.87
N TRP A 206 -10.22 14.13 7.32
CA TRP A 206 -9.53 15.33 7.83
C TRP A 206 -10.24 16.65 7.49
N GLN A 207 -11.11 16.70 6.48
CA GLN A 207 -11.74 17.95 5.99
C GLN A 207 -12.70 18.59 7.02
N GLY A 208 -13.11 17.87 8.05
CA GLY A 208 -13.87 18.41 9.17
C GLY A 208 -13.00 19.24 10.12
N ARG A 209 -12.50 18.61 11.19
CA ARG A 209 -11.87 19.29 12.34
C ARG A 209 -10.36 19.55 12.20
N LEU A 210 -9.67 18.84 11.31
CA LEU A 210 -8.20 18.81 11.25
C LEU A 210 -7.70 19.01 9.81
N ARG A 211 -8.24 20.03 9.13
CA ARG A 211 -7.94 20.33 7.72
C ARG A 211 -6.45 20.50 7.44
N TRP A 212 -5.72 21.07 8.40
CA TRP A 212 -4.27 21.27 8.33
C TRP A 212 -3.50 19.95 8.27
N VAL A 213 -3.89 18.94 9.06
CA VAL A 213 -3.23 17.62 9.06
C VAL A 213 -3.29 17.00 7.67
N GLY A 214 -4.46 17.03 7.04
CA GLY A 214 -4.57 16.50 5.68
C GLY A 214 -3.81 17.34 4.65
N ARG A 215 -3.70 18.67 4.80
CA ARG A 215 -2.86 19.50 3.91
C ARG A 215 -1.38 19.18 4.10
N CYS A 216 -0.94 18.94 5.33
CA CYS A 216 0.42 18.49 5.61
C CYS A 216 0.68 17.13 4.95
N ALA A 217 -0.26 16.19 5.03
CA ALA A 217 -0.14 14.89 4.35
C ALA A 217 -0.07 15.05 2.82
N ASP A 218 -0.91 15.90 2.21
CA ASP A 218 -0.86 16.21 0.79
C ASP A 218 0.51 16.79 0.40
N ALA A 219 1.00 17.78 1.17
CA ALA A 219 2.29 18.41 0.93
C ALA A 219 3.47 17.42 1.08
N CYS A 220 3.39 16.51 2.05
CA CYS A 220 4.38 15.43 2.22
C CYS A 220 4.39 14.50 1.01
N LEU A 221 3.22 14.04 0.55
CA LEU A 221 3.11 13.16 -0.60
C LEU A 221 3.60 13.85 -1.88
N CYS A 222 3.19 15.09 -2.13
CA CYS A 222 3.66 15.88 -3.28
C CYS A 222 5.17 16.15 -3.22
N GLY A 223 5.69 16.51 -2.04
CA GLY A 223 7.11 16.74 -1.83
C GLY A 223 7.94 15.48 -2.10
N MET A 224 7.46 14.32 -1.68
CA MET A 224 8.07 13.03 -2.00
C MET A 224 8.07 12.76 -3.50
N VAL A 225 6.92 12.87 -4.18
CA VAL A 225 6.83 12.65 -5.63
C VAL A 225 7.77 13.59 -6.38
N LEU A 226 7.81 14.87 -5.99
CA LEU A 226 8.72 15.84 -6.58
C LEU A 226 10.18 15.45 -6.34
N LEU A 227 10.54 15.07 -5.12
CA LEU A 227 11.90 14.63 -4.79
C LEU A 227 12.30 13.39 -5.60
N VAL A 228 11.40 12.42 -5.74
CA VAL A 228 11.60 11.25 -6.61
C VAL A 228 11.87 11.69 -8.05
N VAL A 229 11.00 12.55 -8.62
CA VAL A 229 11.17 13.03 -9.99
C VAL A 229 12.48 13.81 -10.16
N LEU A 230 12.84 14.65 -9.20
CA LEU A 230 14.08 15.42 -9.24
C LEU A 230 15.31 14.52 -9.15
N VAL A 231 15.31 13.54 -8.24
CA VAL A 231 16.43 12.59 -8.12
C VAL A 231 16.53 11.70 -9.36
N TYR A 232 15.41 11.22 -9.92
CA TYR A 232 15.44 10.45 -11.18
C TYR A 232 15.91 11.29 -12.37
N ARG A 233 15.46 12.54 -12.48
CA ARG A 233 15.74 13.39 -13.63
C ARG A 233 17.14 14.02 -13.58
N PHE A 234 17.62 14.38 -12.40
CA PHE A 234 18.86 15.15 -12.22
C PHE A 234 19.95 14.40 -11.46
N GLY A 235 19.62 13.31 -10.76
CA GLY A 235 20.57 12.51 -9.99
C GLY A 235 21.59 11.75 -10.83
N GLY A 236 21.45 11.77 -12.17
CA GLY A 236 22.41 11.19 -13.10
C GLY A 236 22.54 9.68 -12.91
N TRP A 237 21.91 8.90 -13.78
CA TRP A 237 22.32 7.52 -14.01
C TRP A 237 23.74 7.51 -14.59
N ARG A 238 24.74 7.65 -13.72
CA ARG A 238 26.13 7.23 -13.94
C ARG A 238 26.43 6.20 -12.85
N ALA A 239 25.83 5.03 -13.01
CA ALA A 239 26.28 3.79 -12.39
C ALA A 239 26.65 2.83 -13.52
#